data_AF-A0A1N7RJW7-F1
#
_entry.id   AF-A0A1N7RJW7-F1
#
_cell.length_a   1.000
_cell.length_b   1.000
_cell.length_c   1.000
_cell.angle_alpha   90.00
_cell.angle_beta   90.00
_cell.angle_gamma   90.00
#
_symmetry.space_group_name_H-M   'P 1'
#
loop_
_entity.id
_entity.type
_entity.pdbx_description
1 polymer ?
#
loop_
_entity_poly.entity_id
_entity_poly.type
_entity_poly.pdbx_seq_one_letter_code
_entity_poly.pdbx_strand_id
1 'polypeptide(L)'
;MAKLLSDLEFQRFSELQQKQASFTISSEEADELRDIVARAQQKRDDRAAAMKQIETFVAQFDITPDELFSADQIGDAARNFGLIPAAKKERVLPPTVTFNGKPYQWTRTLPDEVRVPLFEAFTAGQSVKAFIATPKDAMRCAATIARLERETGAAYAPAWLEELSVSREQVDAAAAKLAA
;
A
#
# COMPACT_ATOMS: atom_id res chain seq x y z
N MET A 1 6.18 9.80 24.11
CA MET A 1 6.18 8.54 24.86
C MET A 1 5.64 7.38 24.02
N ALA A 2 4.40 7.41 23.53
CA ALA A 2 3.81 6.27 22.77
C ALA A 2 4.61 5.79 21.53
N LYS A 3 5.35 6.68 20.84
CA LYS A 3 6.22 6.30 19.70
C LYS A 3 7.62 5.81 20.08
N LEU A 4 8.00 5.84 21.37
CA LEU A 4 9.33 5.44 21.86
C LEU A 4 9.29 4.10 22.61
N LEU A 5 8.11 3.68 23.03
CA LEU A 5 7.86 2.41 23.69
C LEU A 5 7.20 1.45 22.69
N SER A 6 7.48 0.16 22.83
CA SER A 6 6.67 -0.86 22.16
C SER A 6 5.23 -0.84 22.72
N ASP A 7 4.28 -1.41 21.98
CA ASP A 7 2.88 -1.44 22.41
C ASP A 7 2.72 -2.11 23.79
N LEU A 8 3.50 -3.17 24.07
CA LEU A 8 3.50 -3.85 25.36
C LEU A 8 4.09 -2.97 26.47
N GLU A 9 5.21 -2.31 26.23
CA GLU A 9 5.83 -1.37 27.19
C GLU A 9 4.90 -0.18 27.48
N PHE A 10 4.17 0.30 26.47
CA PHE A 10 3.23 1.41 26.62
C PHE A 10 2.00 1.01 27.44
N GLN A 11 1.46 -0.18 27.22
CA GLN A 11 0.38 -0.74 28.05
C GLN A 11 0.83 -0.87 29.51
N ARG A 12 2.01 -1.45 29.74
CA ARG A 12 2.57 -1.61 31.09
C ARG A 12 2.84 -0.27 31.78
N PHE A 13 3.43 0.69 31.05
CA PHE A 13 3.62 2.05 31.53
C PHE A 13 2.29 2.69 31.98
N SER A 14 1.24 2.55 31.16
CA SER A 14 -0.07 3.13 31.44
C SER A 14 -0.71 2.52 32.69
N GLU A 15 -0.61 1.19 32.85
CA GLU A 15 -1.07 0.48 34.05
C GLU A 15 -0.36 0.99 35.31
N LEU A 16 0.97 1.06 35.27
CA LEU A 16 1.80 1.52 36.39
C LEU A 16 1.55 2.99 36.73
N GLN A 17 1.38 3.84 35.71
CA GLN A 17 1.04 5.26 35.90
C GLN A 17 -0.34 5.40 36.58
N GLN A 18 -1.32 4.57 36.20
CA GLN A 18 -2.63 4.57 36.83
C GLN A 18 -2.54 4.13 38.30
N LYS A 19 -1.79 3.05 38.60
CA LYS A 19 -1.54 2.59 39.97
C LYS A 19 -0.83 3.65 40.82
N GLN A 20 0.10 4.41 40.24
CA GLN A 20 0.77 5.51 40.92
C GLN A 20 -0.22 6.64 41.25
N ALA A 21 -1.08 7.01 40.29
CA ALA A 21 -2.09 8.05 40.48
C ALA A 21 -3.16 7.66 41.52
N SER A 22 -3.48 6.37 41.64
CA SER A 22 -4.37 5.85 42.68
C SER A 22 -3.68 5.52 44.00
N PHE A 23 -2.37 5.78 44.14
CA PHE A 23 -1.56 5.44 45.32
C PHE A 23 -1.61 3.95 45.70
N THR A 24 -1.85 3.07 44.73
CA THR A 24 -1.90 1.60 44.93
C THR A 24 -0.65 0.90 44.40
N ILE A 25 0.33 1.66 43.91
CA ILE A 25 1.57 1.12 43.34
C ILE A 25 2.47 0.55 44.44
N SER A 26 3.07 -0.62 44.18
CA SER A 26 4.09 -1.18 45.07
C SER A 26 5.46 -0.49 44.86
N SER A 27 6.41 -0.71 45.77
CA SER A 27 7.77 -0.19 45.60
C SER A 27 8.44 -0.75 44.33
N GLU A 28 8.30 -2.06 44.10
CA GLU A 28 8.86 -2.74 42.92
C GLU A 28 8.25 -2.20 41.62
N GLU A 29 6.94 -1.99 41.61
CA GLU A 29 6.22 -1.40 40.47
C GLU A 29 6.63 0.06 40.21
N ALA A 30 6.95 0.81 41.26
CA ALA A 30 7.46 2.18 41.13
C ALA A 30 8.91 2.22 40.59
N ASP A 31 9.73 1.24 40.94
CA ASP A 31 11.06 1.04 40.36
C ASP A 31 10.94 0.67 38.86
N GLU A 32 10.03 -0.26 38.52
CA GLU A 32 9.75 -0.66 37.14
C GLU A 32 9.29 0.55 36.28
N LEU A 33 8.40 1.40 36.82
CA LEU A 33 7.96 2.61 36.15
C LEU A 33 9.12 3.56 35.86
N ARG A 34 10.05 3.74 36.81
CA ARG A 34 11.26 4.56 36.63
C ARG A 34 12.17 3.99 35.55
N ASP A 35 12.34 2.68 35.51
CA ASP A 35 13.15 2.01 34.49
C ASP A 35 12.56 2.15 33.09
N ILE A 36 11.24 2.04 32.93
CA ILE A 36 10.57 2.25 31.65
C ILE A 36 10.79 3.69 31.15
N VAL A 37 10.65 4.68 32.04
CA VAL A 37 10.90 6.09 31.71
C VAL A 37 12.36 6.32 31.32
N ALA A 38 13.31 5.76 32.06
CA ALA A 38 14.74 5.88 31.76
C ALA A 38 15.08 5.30 30.38
N ARG A 39 14.55 4.11 30.03
CA ARG A 39 14.72 3.52 28.69
C ARG A 39 14.09 4.38 27.59
N ALA A 40 12.90 4.94 27.82
CA ALA A 40 12.26 5.82 26.86
C ALA A 40 13.08 7.09 26.60
N GLN A 41 13.69 7.64 27.65
CA GLN A 41 14.54 8.81 27.56
C GLN A 41 15.84 8.49 26.81
N GLN A 42 16.50 7.37 27.13
CA GLN A 42 17.68 6.92 26.39
C GLN A 42 17.38 6.74 24.89
N LYS A 43 16.28 6.07 24.53
CA LYS A 43 15.87 5.91 23.12
C LYS A 43 15.65 7.26 22.41
N ARG A 44 15.14 8.27 23.13
CA ARG A 44 14.98 9.63 22.59
C ARG A 44 16.33 10.27 22.32
N ASP A 45 17.26 10.16 23.27
CA ASP A 45 18.58 10.78 23.18
C ASP A 45 19.44 10.09 22.09
N ASP A 46 19.37 8.77 21.99
CA ASP A 46 20.00 7.99 20.89
C ASP A 46 19.47 8.42 19.53
N ARG A 47 18.15 8.58 19.39
CA ARG A 47 17.53 9.05 18.15
C ARG A 47 17.98 10.47 17.81
N ALA A 48 18.09 11.35 18.79
CA ALA A 48 18.58 12.72 18.58
C ALA A 48 20.05 12.73 18.15
N ALA A 49 20.89 11.89 18.77
CA ALA A 49 22.29 11.73 18.38
C ALA A 49 22.43 11.20 16.95
N ALA A 50 21.64 10.19 16.57
CA ALA A 50 21.62 9.65 15.22
C ALA A 50 21.18 10.69 14.18
N MET A 51 20.14 11.49 14.45
CA MET A 51 19.72 12.58 13.56
C MET A 51 20.83 13.61 13.36
N LYS A 52 21.49 14.02 14.45
CA LYS A 52 22.62 14.96 14.37
C LYS A 52 23.79 14.40 13.57
N GLN A 53 24.07 13.10 13.67
CA GLN A 53 25.09 12.45 12.84
C GLN A 53 24.72 12.47 11.36
N ILE A 54 23.46 12.17 11.03
CA ILE A 54 22.95 12.24 9.65
C ILE A 54 23.10 13.67 9.10
N GLU A 55 22.68 14.68 9.85
CA GLU A 55 22.85 16.09 9.46
C GLU A 55 24.33 16.45 9.24
N THR A 56 25.21 15.94 10.09
CA THR A 56 26.67 16.13 9.95
C THR A 56 27.19 15.50 8.66
N PHE A 57 26.76 14.28 8.34
CA PHE A 57 27.16 13.60 7.10
C PHE A 57 26.62 14.28 5.85
N VAL A 58 25.35 14.71 5.86
CA VAL A 58 24.76 15.48 4.76
C VAL A 58 25.58 16.73 4.48
N ALA A 59 25.97 17.48 5.53
CA ALA A 59 26.81 18.67 5.38
C ALA A 59 28.26 18.34 4.95
N GLN A 60 28.86 17.28 5.51
CA GLN A 60 30.24 16.89 5.20
C GLN A 60 30.42 16.46 3.75
N PHE A 61 29.44 15.75 3.20
CA PHE A 61 29.48 15.21 1.85
C PHE A 61 28.77 16.10 0.81
N ASP A 62 28.29 17.27 1.22
CA ASP A 62 27.53 18.21 0.37
C ASP A 62 26.35 17.55 -0.37
N ILE A 63 25.68 16.60 0.31
CA ILE A 63 24.60 15.82 -0.29
C ILE A 63 23.40 16.74 -0.52
N THR A 64 22.93 16.82 -1.76
CA THR A 64 21.80 17.67 -2.11
C THR A 64 20.47 16.95 -1.86
N PRO A 65 19.36 17.67 -1.62
CA PRO A 65 18.06 17.05 -1.32
C PRO A 65 17.55 16.09 -2.41
N ASP A 66 17.90 16.33 -3.66
CA ASP A 66 17.58 15.49 -4.82
C ASP A 66 18.37 14.17 -4.86
N GLU A 67 19.49 14.07 -4.14
CA GLU A 67 20.22 12.82 -3.95
C GLU A 67 19.64 11.97 -2.81
N LEU A 68 18.97 12.61 -1.83
CA LEU A 68 18.35 11.93 -0.69
C LEU A 68 16.95 11.40 -1.01
N PHE A 69 16.21 12.13 -1.85
CA PHE A 69 14.81 11.82 -2.14
C PHE A 69 14.51 12.05 -3.61
N SER A 70 13.76 11.13 -4.22
CA SER A 70 13.24 11.36 -5.56
C SER A 70 12.22 12.51 -5.57
N ALA A 71 12.03 13.14 -6.73
CA ALA A 71 11.01 14.18 -6.91
C ALA A 71 9.61 13.71 -6.49
N ASP A 72 9.29 12.44 -6.71
CA ASP A 72 8.02 11.83 -6.28
C ASP A 72 7.91 11.76 -4.76
N GLN A 73 8.98 11.36 -4.05
CA GLN A 73 9.01 11.29 -2.59
C GLN A 73 8.87 12.68 -1.96
N ILE A 74 9.53 13.69 -2.53
CA ILE A 74 9.41 15.08 -2.10
C ILE A 74 7.97 15.57 -2.34
N GLY A 75 7.40 15.28 -3.52
CA GLY A 75 6.02 15.63 -3.87
C GLY A 75 4.99 15.00 -2.93
N ASP A 76 5.17 13.72 -2.58
CA ASP A 76 4.29 13.01 -1.67
C ASP A 76 4.40 13.52 -0.23
N ALA A 77 5.61 13.79 0.24
CA ALA A 77 5.82 14.44 1.53
C ALA A 77 5.13 15.81 1.58
N ALA A 78 5.32 16.65 0.55
CA ALA A 78 4.71 17.96 0.47
C ALA A 78 3.17 17.92 0.49
N ARG A 79 2.54 16.93 -0.15
CA ARG A 79 1.08 16.71 -0.08
C ARG A 79 0.63 16.26 1.32
N ASN A 80 1.36 15.33 1.93
CA ASN A 80 1.03 14.80 3.25
C ASN A 80 1.12 15.86 4.35
N PHE A 81 2.04 16.82 4.20
CA PHE A 81 2.17 17.97 5.10
C PHE A 81 1.31 19.17 4.68
N GLY A 82 0.51 19.06 3.60
CA GLY A 82 -0.40 20.12 3.15
C GLY A 82 0.30 21.33 2.53
N LEU A 83 1.56 21.22 2.13
CA LEU A 83 2.33 22.29 1.48
C LEU A 83 1.90 22.52 0.03
N ILE A 84 1.41 21.46 -0.63
CA ILE A 84 0.80 21.52 -1.96
C ILE A 84 -0.55 20.80 -1.95
N PRO A 85 -1.49 21.15 -2.85
CA PRO A 85 -2.76 20.45 -2.96
C PRO A 85 -2.51 18.95 -3.12
N ALA A 86 -3.24 18.14 -2.37
CA ALA A 86 -3.24 16.70 -2.57
C ALA A 86 -3.54 16.44 -4.06
N ALA A 87 -2.60 15.80 -4.77
CA ALA A 87 -2.92 15.29 -6.09
C ALA A 87 -4.18 14.46 -5.92
N LYS A 88 -5.22 14.74 -6.72
CA LYS A 88 -6.36 13.83 -6.84
C LYS A 88 -5.72 12.50 -7.19
N LYS A 89 -5.64 11.57 -6.23
CA LYS A 89 -5.36 10.17 -6.55
C LYS A 89 -6.33 9.88 -7.68
N GLU A 90 -5.80 9.66 -8.88
CA GLU A 90 -6.60 9.18 -9.98
C GLU A 90 -7.14 7.86 -9.45
N ARG A 91 -8.38 7.89 -8.94
CA ARG A 91 -9.04 6.70 -8.43
C ARG A 91 -9.31 5.91 -9.69
N VAL A 92 -8.32 5.11 -10.09
CA VAL A 92 -8.49 4.09 -11.11
C VAL A 92 -9.58 3.20 -10.55
N LEU A 93 -10.80 3.39 -11.08
CA LEU A 93 -11.93 2.57 -10.70
C LEU A 93 -11.53 1.12 -10.97
N PRO A 94 -11.80 0.20 -10.04
CA PRO A 94 -11.50 -1.20 -10.28
C PRO A 94 -12.18 -1.65 -11.59
N PRO A 95 -11.56 -2.58 -12.33
CA PRO A 95 -12.18 -3.08 -13.54
C PRO A 95 -13.59 -3.60 -13.28
N THR A 96 -14.50 -3.34 -14.22
CA THR A 96 -15.88 -3.82 -14.13
C THR A 96 -16.09 -4.96 -15.11
N VAL A 97 -16.61 -6.07 -14.60
CA VAL A 97 -17.02 -7.24 -15.39
C VAL A 97 -18.54 -7.23 -15.52
N THR A 98 -19.10 -7.65 -16.64
CA THR A 98 -20.54 -7.84 -16.82
C THR A 98 -20.83 -9.32 -17.05
N PHE A 99 -21.75 -9.89 -16.27
CA PHE A 99 -22.20 -11.26 -16.45
C PHE A 99 -23.72 -11.31 -16.29
N ASN A 100 -24.42 -11.94 -17.24
CA ASN A 100 -25.88 -11.99 -17.29
C ASN A 100 -26.55 -10.60 -17.13
N GLY A 101 -25.98 -9.57 -17.75
CA GLY A 101 -26.49 -8.19 -17.69
C GLY A 101 -26.24 -7.46 -16.36
N LYS A 102 -25.58 -8.09 -15.38
CA LYS A 102 -25.23 -7.46 -14.10
C LYS A 102 -23.76 -7.01 -14.08
N PRO A 103 -23.44 -5.78 -13.65
CA PRO A 103 -22.07 -5.33 -13.48
C PRO A 103 -21.49 -5.78 -12.12
N TYR A 104 -20.25 -6.25 -12.12
CA TYR A 104 -19.46 -6.68 -10.97
C TYR A 104 -18.17 -5.88 -10.90
N GLN A 105 -17.88 -5.28 -9.75
CA GLN A 105 -16.65 -4.53 -9.50
C GLN A 105 -15.54 -5.47 -9.02
N TRP A 106 -14.37 -5.41 -9.65
CA TRP A 106 -13.21 -6.23 -9.27
C TRP A 106 -12.45 -5.60 -8.10
N THR A 107 -12.97 -5.73 -6.88
CA THR A 107 -12.42 -5.06 -5.67
C THR A 107 -11.42 -5.90 -4.87
N ARG A 108 -11.68 -7.21 -4.67
CA ARG A 108 -10.74 -8.18 -4.06
C ARG A 108 -10.86 -9.59 -4.66
N THR A 109 -12.09 -10.09 -4.77
CA THR A 109 -12.43 -11.37 -5.41
C THR A 109 -13.78 -11.23 -6.09
N LEU A 110 -13.90 -11.76 -7.30
CA LEU A 110 -15.19 -11.85 -7.99
C LEU A 110 -16.06 -12.96 -7.35
N PRO A 111 -17.40 -12.80 -7.28
CA PRO A 111 -18.30 -13.88 -6.90
C PRO A 111 -18.12 -15.12 -7.79
N ASP A 112 -18.24 -16.32 -7.23
CA ASP A 112 -17.99 -17.56 -7.96
C ASP A 112 -18.86 -17.72 -9.21
N GLU A 113 -20.10 -17.25 -9.15
CA GLU A 113 -21.05 -17.24 -10.28
C GLU A 113 -20.52 -16.55 -11.55
N VAL A 114 -19.61 -15.58 -11.41
CA VAL A 114 -18.96 -14.89 -12.54
C VAL A 114 -17.50 -15.30 -12.67
N ARG A 115 -16.80 -15.54 -11.54
CA ARG A 115 -15.38 -15.90 -11.51
C ARG A 115 -15.13 -17.24 -12.21
N VAL A 116 -15.91 -18.27 -11.89
CA VAL A 116 -15.75 -19.62 -12.47
C VAL A 116 -15.89 -19.59 -14.00
N PRO A 117 -17.01 -19.11 -14.58
CA PRO A 117 -17.15 -19.10 -16.04
C PRO A 117 -16.15 -18.16 -16.74
N LEU A 118 -15.76 -17.05 -16.11
CA LEU A 118 -14.74 -16.15 -16.65
C LEU A 118 -13.36 -16.83 -16.70
N PHE A 119 -12.97 -17.52 -15.63
CA PHE A 119 -11.67 -18.17 -15.52
C PHE A 119 -11.60 -19.40 -16.44
N GLU A 120 -12.68 -20.17 -16.55
CA GLU A 120 -12.78 -21.29 -17.48
C GLU A 120 -12.66 -20.80 -18.93
N ALA A 121 -13.39 -19.74 -19.32
CA ALA A 121 -13.27 -19.16 -20.66
C ALA A 121 -11.83 -18.66 -20.93
N PHE A 122 -11.23 -17.99 -19.96
CA PHE A 122 -9.87 -17.46 -20.08
C PHE A 122 -8.81 -18.57 -20.21
N THR A 123 -8.86 -19.57 -19.33
CA THR A 123 -7.91 -20.70 -19.32
C THR A 123 -8.11 -21.67 -20.48
N ALA A 124 -9.34 -21.80 -21.00
CA ALA A 124 -9.65 -22.54 -22.22
C ALA A 124 -9.23 -21.80 -23.51
N GLY A 125 -8.63 -20.61 -23.39
CA GLY A 125 -8.17 -19.82 -24.54
C GLY A 125 -9.29 -19.19 -25.35
N GLN A 126 -10.46 -18.95 -24.75
CA GLN A 126 -11.62 -18.33 -25.39
C GLN A 126 -11.62 -16.80 -25.20
N SER A 127 -12.42 -16.10 -26.01
CA SER A 127 -12.62 -14.66 -25.84
C SER A 127 -13.38 -14.36 -24.53
N VAL A 128 -12.86 -13.43 -23.72
CA VAL A 128 -13.53 -12.94 -22.51
C VAL A 128 -14.24 -11.60 -22.76
N LYS A 129 -14.32 -11.15 -24.01
CA LYS A 129 -14.96 -9.87 -24.36
C LYS A 129 -16.40 -9.77 -23.90
N ALA A 130 -17.15 -10.88 -23.91
CA ALA A 130 -18.52 -10.93 -23.40
C ALA A 130 -18.63 -10.55 -21.91
N PHE A 131 -17.55 -10.72 -21.15
CA PHE A 131 -17.45 -10.37 -19.74
C PHE A 131 -16.98 -8.94 -19.51
N ILE A 132 -16.39 -8.28 -20.51
CA ILE A 132 -15.82 -6.94 -20.34
C ILE A 132 -16.85 -5.89 -20.78
N ALA A 133 -17.40 -5.18 -19.80
CA ALA A 133 -18.52 -4.25 -19.97
C ALA A 133 -18.25 -3.08 -20.94
N THR A 134 -16.98 -2.72 -21.14
CA THR A 134 -16.57 -1.52 -21.87
C THR A 134 -15.34 -1.77 -22.75
N PRO A 135 -15.50 -2.47 -23.89
CA PRO A 135 -14.39 -2.73 -24.83
C PRO A 135 -13.77 -1.46 -25.45
N LYS A 136 -14.40 -0.30 -25.27
CA LYS A 136 -13.91 1.00 -25.75
C LYS A 136 -12.88 1.65 -24.82
N ASP A 137 -12.70 1.14 -23.60
CA ASP A 137 -11.69 1.59 -22.66
C ASP A 137 -10.54 0.59 -22.63
N ALA A 138 -9.57 0.79 -23.53
CA ALA A 138 -8.41 -0.10 -23.68
C ALA A 138 -7.60 -0.22 -22.38
N MET A 139 -7.55 0.83 -21.55
CA MET A 139 -6.82 0.80 -20.28
C MET A 139 -7.52 -0.08 -19.25
N ARG A 140 -8.85 -0.01 -19.13
CA ARG A 140 -9.62 -0.92 -18.26
C ARG A 140 -9.60 -2.36 -18.76
N CYS A 141 -9.64 -2.55 -20.08
CA CYS A 141 -9.50 -3.87 -20.69
C CYS A 141 -8.13 -4.47 -20.35
N ALA A 142 -7.04 -3.74 -20.57
CA ALA A 142 -5.69 -4.15 -20.21
C ALA A 142 -5.55 -4.48 -18.72
N ALA A 143 -6.13 -3.66 -17.84
CA ALA A 143 -6.14 -3.93 -16.40
C ALA A 143 -6.95 -5.18 -16.01
N THR A 144 -8.02 -5.48 -16.73
CA THR A 144 -8.80 -6.72 -16.53
C THR A 144 -7.99 -7.94 -16.96
N ILE A 145 -7.37 -7.89 -18.14
CA ILE A 145 -6.53 -8.97 -18.65
C ILE A 145 -5.32 -9.20 -17.74
N ALA A 146 -4.62 -8.14 -17.32
CA ALA A 146 -3.49 -8.26 -16.40
C ALA A 146 -3.85 -8.94 -15.07
N ARG A 147 -5.06 -8.69 -14.54
CA ARG A 147 -5.56 -9.39 -13.35
C ARG A 147 -5.87 -10.86 -13.62
N LEU A 148 -6.49 -11.17 -14.76
CA LEU A 148 -6.77 -12.54 -15.17
C LEU A 148 -5.49 -13.35 -15.34
N GLU A 149 -4.47 -12.79 -16.00
CA GLU A 149 -3.16 -13.45 -16.16
C GLU A 149 -2.51 -13.71 -14.80
N ARG A 150 -2.59 -12.77 -13.86
CA ARG A 150 -2.07 -12.93 -12.50
C ARG A 150 -2.82 -14.00 -11.70
N GLU A 151 -4.15 -14.03 -11.78
CA GLU A 151 -4.98 -14.92 -10.95
C GLU A 151 -5.10 -16.34 -11.52
N THR A 152 -4.96 -16.51 -12.84
CA THR A 152 -5.05 -17.82 -13.51
C THR A 152 -3.69 -18.41 -13.87
N GLY A 153 -2.63 -17.60 -13.97
CA GLY A 153 -1.32 -18.01 -14.46
C GLY A 153 -1.26 -18.29 -15.97
N ALA A 154 -2.37 -18.11 -16.69
CA ALA A 154 -2.44 -18.27 -18.15
C ALA A 154 -2.18 -16.93 -18.85
N ALA A 155 -1.58 -16.95 -20.04
CA ALA A 155 -1.41 -15.76 -20.86
C ALA A 155 -2.57 -15.63 -21.87
N TYR A 156 -3.07 -14.42 -22.06
CA TYR A 156 -4.15 -14.17 -23.00
C TYR A 156 -3.65 -14.19 -24.46
N ALA A 157 -4.37 -14.85 -25.37
CA ALA A 157 -3.88 -15.03 -26.73
C ALA A 157 -3.81 -13.68 -27.50
N PRO A 158 -2.77 -13.44 -28.32
CA PRO A 158 -2.62 -12.20 -29.08
C PRO A 158 -3.84 -11.84 -29.95
N ALA A 159 -4.46 -12.84 -30.58
CA ALA A 159 -5.66 -12.66 -31.39
C ALA A 159 -6.85 -12.07 -30.60
N TRP A 160 -6.96 -12.39 -29.30
CA TRP A 160 -8.01 -11.84 -28.44
C TRP A 160 -7.65 -10.48 -27.85
N LEU A 161 -6.36 -10.17 -27.70
CA LEU A 161 -5.92 -8.81 -27.37
C LEU A 161 -6.27 -7.81 -28.48
N GLU A 162 -6.06 -8.21 -29.74
CA GLU A 162 -6.48 -7.43 -30.91
C GLU A 162 -8.00 -7.21 -30.91
N GLU A 163 -8.78 -8.23 -30.52
CA GLU A 163 -10.25 -8.13 -30.43
C GLU A 163 -10.72 -7.07 -29.42
N LEU A 164 -9.93 -6.82 -28.38
CA LEU A 164 -10.16 -5.80 -27.36
C LEU A 164 -9.49 -4.46 -27.68
N SER A 165 -8.79 -4.34 -28.82
CA SER A 165 -7.99 -3.17 -29.17
C SER A 165 -6.95 -2.83 -28.08
N VAL A 166 -6.34 -3.86 -27.48
CA VAL A 166 -5.34 -3.76 -26.41
C VAL A 166 -4.01 -4.32 -26.92
N SER A 167 -2.90 -3.63 -26.65
CA SER A 167 -1.56 -4.16 -26.93
C SER A 167 -1.00 -4.96 -25.75
N ARG A 168 -0.06 -5.89 -26.02
CA ARG A 168 0.66 -6.62 -24.98
C ARG A 168 1.36 -5.68 -24.00
N GLU A 169 1.97 -4.61 -24.51
CA GLU A 169 2.64 -3.58 -23.71
C GLU A 169 1.68 -2.90 -22.70
N GLN A 170 0.42 -2.67 -23.07
CA GLN A 170 -0.58 -2.11 -22.17
C GLN A 170 -0.94 -3.08 -21.04
N VAL A 171 -0.99 -4.38 -21.32
CA VAL A 171 -1.22 -5.43 -20.31
C VAL A 171 -0.04 -5.51 -19.36
N ASP A 172 1.19 -5.52 -19.88
CA ASP A 172 2.41 -5.60 -19.07
C ASP A 172 2.56 -4.35 -18.18
N ALA A 173 2.28 -3.16 -18.72
CA ALA A 173 2.27 -1.91 -17.96
C ALA A 173 1.18 -1.90 -16.86
N ALA A 174 0.02 -2.51 -17.13
CA ALA A 174 -1.02 -2.68 -16.12
C ALA A 174 -0.62 -3.72 -15.04
N ALA A 175 0.03 -4.81 -15.44
CA ALA A 175 0.52 -5.85 -14.54
C ALA A 175 1.59 -5.31 -13.57
N ALA A 176 2.50 -4.47 -14.05
CA ALA A 176 3.50 -3.80 -13.21
C ALA A 176 2.85 -2.93 -12.11
N LYS A 177 1.68 -2.34 -12.38
CA LYS A 177 0.90 -1.55 -11.40
C LYS A 177 0.08 -2.40 -10.43
N LEU A 178 -0.10 -3.70 -10.69
CA LEU A 178 -0.71 -4.64 -9.75
C LEU A 178 0.25 -5.10 -8.66
N ALA A 179 1.56 -4.82 -8.81
CA ALA A 179 2.59 -5.08 -7.81
C ALA A 179 2.66 -3.92 -6.79
N ALA A 180 1.60 -3.78 -6.01
CA ALA A 180 1.54 -2.96 -4.79
C ALA A 180 0.45 -3.51 -3.86
#